data_AF-A0A812J7W5-F1
#
_entry.id   AF-A0A812J7W5-F1
#
_cell.length_a   1.000
_cell.length_b   1.000
_cell.length_c   1.000
_cell.angle_alpha   90.00
_cell.angle_beta   90.00
_cell.angle_gamma   90.00
#
_symmetry.space_group_name_H-M   'P 1'
#
loop_
_entity.id
_entity.type
_entity.pdbx_description
1 polymer ?
#
loop_
_entity_poly.entity_id
_entity_poly.type
_entity_poly.pdbx_seq_one_letter_code
_entity_poly.pdbx_strand_id
1 'polypeptide(L)'
;MSNASASDLAKFLKDNAVHEVLSQALALKGLETVEDLAYAYPDLASLDSLLSSLSEEDMNEMGAADALHGVQAARLRRALRAAHGLSHQAQQPSPTPEPLPSVQAALIPQASPTSWMENLPPKLSSEAVQDL
;
A
#
# COMPACT_ATOMS: atom_id res chain seq x y z
N MET A 1 -24.52 2.86 -24.68
CA MET A 1 -23.15 2.32 -24.72
C MET A 1 -22.94 1.59 -23.41
N SER A 2 -23.26 0.30 -23.40
CA SER A 2 -23.08 -0.64 -22.29
C SER A 2 -21.57 -0.79 -22.02
N ASN A 3 -21.02 -0.99 -20.83
CA ASN A 3 -21.55 -1.56 -19.59
C ASN A 3 -20.54 -1.16 -18.49
N ALA A 4 -20.86 -0.20 -17.63
CA ALA A 4 -20.01 0.16 -16.48
C ALA A 4 -20.15 -0.89 -15.36
N SER A 5 -19.81 -2.13 -15.67
CA SER A 5 -19.31 -3.04 -14.63
C SER A 5 -17.89 -2.59 -14.39
N ALA A 6 -17.72 -1.47 -13.66
CA ALA A 6 -16.40 -1.00 -13.31
C ALA A 6 -15.76 -2.13 -12.49
N SER A 7 -14.83 -2.85 -13.11
CA SER A 7 -14.14 -3.96 -12.48
C SER A 7 -13.59 -3.48 -11.15
N ASP A 8 -13.62 -4.32 -10.12
CA ASP A 8 -13.12 -3.98 -8.79
C ASP A 8 -11.68 -3.42 -8.88
N LEU A 9 -10.89 -4.01 -9.78
CA LEU A 9 -9.57 -3.51 -10.17
C LEU A 9 -9.58 -2.08 -10.71
N ALA A 10 -10.49 -1.71 -11.61
CA ALA A 10 -10.55 -0.37 -12.20
C ALA A 10 -10.84 0.69 -11.13
N LYS A 11 -11.71 0.37 -10.16
CA LYS A 11 -11.96 1.24 -9.00
C LYS A 11 -10.71 1.36 -8.13
N PHE A 12 -10.07 0.24 -7.81
CA PHE A 12 -8.84 0.22 -7.02
C PHE A 12 -7.70 1.03 -7.66
N LEU A 13 -7.51 0.89 -8.98
CA LEU A 13 -6.48 1.62 -9.73
C LEU A 13 -6.75 3.13 -9.71
N LYS A 14 -8.02 3.52 -9.86
CA LYS A 14 -8.45 4.92 -9.75
C LYS A 14 -8.19 5.50 -8.36
N ASP A 15 -8.50 4.75 -7.31
CA ASP A 15 -8.25 5.16 -5.91
C ASP A 15 -6.75 5.30 -5.62
N ASN A 16 -5.89 4.55 -6.33
CA ASN A 16 -4.43 4.69 -6.29
C ASN A 16 -3.87 5.73 -7.28
N ALA A 17 -4.74 6.52 -7.92
CA ALA A 17 -4.39 7.55 -8.91
C ALA A 17 -3.61 7.03 -10.13
N VAL A 18 -3.77 5.75 -10.48
CA VAL A 18 -3.19 5.15 -11.69
C VAL A 18 -3.91 5.70 -12.93
N HIS A 19 -3.16 5.98 -13.99
CA HIS A 19 -3.72 6.51 -15.23
C HIS A 19 -4.68 5.52 -15.92
N GLU A 20 -5.66 6.04 -16.65
CA GLU A 20 -6.66 5.19 -17.32
C GLU A 20 -6.02 4.28 -18.37
N VAL A 21 -5.05 4.77 -19.14
CA VAL A 21 -4.26 3.99 -20.11
C VAL A 21 -3.67 2.73 -19.49
N LEU A 22 -3.08 2.83 -18.28
CA LEU A 22 -2.56 1.67 -17.56
C LEU A 22 -3.68 0.75 -17.08
N SER A 23 -4.80 1.31 -16.63
CA SER A 23 -5.98 0.52 -16.27
C SER A 23 -6.54 -0.25 -17.47
N GLN A 24 -6.55 0.36 -18.66
CA GLN A 24 -6.99 -0.28 -19.89
C GLN A 24 -6.01 -1.37 -20.33
N ALA A 25 -4.70 -1.09 -20.26
CA ALA A 25 -3.66 -2.08 -20.56
C ALA A 25 -3.78 -3.33 -19.66
N LEU A 26 -4.07 -3.15 -18.38
CA LEU A 26 -4.33 -4.25 -17.44
C LEU A 26 -5.63 -4.99 -17.75
N ALA A 27 -6.70 -4.27 -18.12
CA ALA A 27 -7.97 -4.89 -18.52
C ALA A 27 -7.82 -5.72 -19.81
N LEU A 28 -7.00 -5.28 -20.77
CA LEU A 28 -6.67 -6.04 -21.98
C LEU A 28 -5.88 -7.32 -21.70
N LYS A 29 -5.17 -7.39 -20.57
CA LYS A 29 -4.54 -8.63 -20.07
C LYS A 29 -5.54 -9.59 -19.42
N GLY A 30 -6.81 -9.20 -19.30
CA GLY A 30 -7.86 -9.99 -18.66
C GLY A 30 -7.86 -9.90 -17.14
N LEU A 31 -7.29 -8.85 -16.56
CA LEU A 31 -7.28 -8.64 -15.11
C LEU A 31 -8.56 -7.89 -14.71
N GLU A 32 -9.37 -8.51 -13.85
CA GLU A 32 -10.66 -7.95 -13.42
C GLU A 32 -10.67 -7.60 -11.93
N THR A 33 -9.88 -8.32 -11.13
CA THR A 33 -9.81 -8.15 -9.66
C THR A 33 -8.43 -7.69 -9.18
N VAL A 34 -8.37 -7.18 -7.95
CA VAL A 34 -7.11 -6.82 -7.28
C VAL A 34 -6.23 -8.05 -7.02
N GLU A 35 -6.85 -9.20 -6.76
CA GLU A 35 -6.17 -10.48 -6.56
C GLU A 35 -5.49 -10.95 -7.85
N ASP A 36 -6.15 -10.81 -9.01
CA ASP A 36 -5.57 -11.13 -10.31
C ASP A 36 -4.33 -10.28 -10.58
N LEU A 37 -4.37 -8.99 -10.22
CA LEU A 37 -3.23 -8.08 -10.38
C LEU A 37 -2.04 -8.54 -9.53
N ALA A 38 -2.27 -8.85 -8.25
CA ALA A 38 -1.20 -9.31 -7.35
C ALA A 38 -0.63 -10.67 -7.80
N TYR A 39 -1.49 -11.56 -8.29
CA TYR A 39 -1.10 -12.88 -8.78
C TYR A 39 -0.33 -12.81 -10.10
N ALA A 40 -0.80 -12.00 -11.07
CA ALA A 40 -0.16 -11.85 -12.37
C ALA A 40 1.19 -11.12 -12.29
N TYR A 41 1.35 -10.22 -11.31
CA TYR A 41 2.57 -9.45 -11.10
C TYR A 41 3.13 -9.68 -9.69
N PRO A 42 3.76 -10.84 -9.43
CA PRO A 42 4.36 -11.13 -8.12
C PRO A 42 5.48 -10.15 -7.76
N ASP A 43 6.20 -9.65 -8.78
CA ASP A 43 7.34 -8.76 -8.64
C ASP A 43 7.20 -7.51 -9.50
N LEU A 44 7.93 -6.47 -9.10
CA LEU A 44 8.00 -5.22 -9.86
C LEU A 44 8.60 -5.42 -11.26
N ALA A 45 9.49 -6.39 -11.45
CA ALA A 45 10.11 -6.68 -12.75
C ALA A 45 9.08 -7.13 -13.81
N SER A 46 8.08 -7.91 -13.39
CA SER A 46 6.99 -8.35 -14.26
C SER A 46 6.13 -7.17 -14.69
N LEU A 47 5.90 -6.22 -13.78
CA LEU A 47 5.19 -4.98 -14.04
C LEU A 47 6.00 -4.04 -14.96
N ASP A 48 7.31 -3.97 -14.77
CA ASP A 48 8.20 -3.16 -15.60
C ASP A 48 8.20 -3.67 -17.05
N SER A 49 8.04 -4.98 -17.26
CA SER A 49 7.87 -5.54 -18.61
C SER A 49 6.57 -5.05 -19.29
N LEU A 50 5.48 -4.89 -18.53
CA LEU A 50 4.25 -4.28 -19.05
C LEU A 50 4.49 -2.81 -19.42
N LEU A 51 5.13 -2.06 -18.52
CA LEU A 51 5.44 -0.64 -18.75
C LEU A 51 6.34 -0.46 -19.99
N SER A 52 7.36 -1.29 -20.17
CA SER A 52 8.22 -1.28 -21.36
C SER A 52 7.51 -1.70 -22.64
N SER A 53 6.35 -2.36 -22.56
CA SER A 53 5.55 -2.75 -23.72
C SER A 53 4.53 -1.70 -24.17
N LEU A 54 4.42 -0.58 -23.45
CA LEU A 54 3.52 0.51 -23.80
C LEU A 54 3.94 1.17 -25.10
N SER A 55 2.96 1.55 -25.92
CA SER A 55 3.22 2.25 -27.16
C SER A 55 3.63 3.71 -26.91
N GLU A 56 4.24 4.36 -27.91
CA GLU A 56 4.52 5.80 -27.86
C GLU A 56 3.23 6.63 -27.73
N GLU A 57 2.12 6.16 -28.30
CA GLU A 57 0.81 6.78 -28.18
C GLU A 57 0.31 6.74 -26.72
N ASP A 58 0.38 5.58 -26.08
CA ASP A 58 0.03 5.39 -24.67
C ASP A 58 0.88 6.29 -23.75
N MET A 59 2.19 6.36 -24.02
CA MET A 59 3.11 7.22 -23.26
C MET A 59 2.76 8.70 -23.44
N ASN A 60 2.45 9.11 -24.67
CA ASN A 60 2.08 10.49 -24.98
C ASN A 60 0.72 10.88 -24.35
N GLU A 61 -0.27 10.00 -24.39
CA GLU A 61 -1.58 10.21 -23.76
C GLU A 61 -1.44 10.40 -22.23
N MET A 62 -0.54 9.64 -21.61
CA MET A 62 -0.21 9.80 -20.19
C MET A 62 0.65 11.03 -19.88
N GLY A 63 1.17 11.73 -20.89
CA GLY A 63 2.19 12.76 -20.73
C GLY A 63 3.49 12.23 -20.10
N ALA A 64 3.80 10.95 -20.30
CA ALA A 64 4.97 10.29 -19.76
C ALA A 64 6.14 10.36 -20.76
N ALA A 65 7.26 10.95 -20.33
CA ALA A 65 8.50 10.96 -21.11
C ALA A 65 9.30 9.65 -20.99
N ASP A 66 9.04 8.87 -19.94
CA ASP A 66 9.71 7.59 -19.66
C ASP A 66 8.69 6.61 -19.06
N ALA A 67 8.55 5.45 -19.68
CA ALA A 67 7.64 4.39 -19.27
C ALA A 67 7.98 3.77 -17.89
N LEU A 68 9.25 3.76 -17.51
CA LEU A 68 9.75 3.11 -16.29
C LEU A 68 10.03 4.12 -15.17
N HIS A 69 10.49 5.31 -15.49
CA HIS A 69 10.87 6.32 -14.49
C HIS A 69 9.85 7.46 -14.32
N GLY A 70 8.71 7.38 -15.01
CA GLY A 70 7.62 8.34 -14.89
C GLY A 70 6.81 8.24 -13.60
N VAL A 71 6.06 9.31 -13.31
CA VAL A 71 5.10 9.35 -12.19
C VAL A 71 4.07 8.23 -12.31
N GLN A 72 3.63 7.91 -13.53
CA GLN A 72 2.63 6.87 -13.75
C GLN A 72 3.16 5.48 -13.39
N ALA A 73 4.42 5.17 -13.75
CA ALA A 73 5.10 3.96 -13.33
C ALA A 73 5.19 3.85 -11.80
N ALA A 74 5.57 4.95 -11.13
CA ALA A 74 5.65 4.97 -9.66
C ALA A 74 4.27 4.74 -9.00
N ARG A 75 3.19 5.30 -9.55
CA ARG A 75 1.83 5.09 -9.06
C ARG A 75 1.38 3.65 -9.27
N LEU A 76 1.64 3.07 -10.43
CA LEU A 76 1.31 1.66 -10.70
C LEU A 76 2.07 0.70 -9.79
N ARG A 77 3.36 0.94 -9.55
CA ARG A 77 4.17 0.17 -8.60
C ARG A 77 3.63 0.27 -7.17
N ARG A 78 3.15 1.46 -6.76
CA ARG A 78 2.49 1.64 -5.46
C ARG A 78 1.18 0.86 -5.38
N ALA A 79 0.35 0.94 -6.42
CA ALA A 79 -0.91 0.19 -6.49
C ALA A 79 -0.65 -1.32 -6.40
N LEU A 80 0.37 -1.82 -7.08
CA LEU A 80 0.75 -3.23 -7.01
C LEU A 80 1.15 -3.63 -5.58
N ARG A 81 1.98 -2.84 -4.89
CA ARG A 81 2.32 -3.11 -3.47
C ARG A 81 1.09 -3.12 -2.57
N ALA A 82 0.14 -2.23 -2.80
CA ALA A 82 -1.12 -2.21 -2.07
C ALA A 82 -1.95 -3.47 -2.34
N ALA A 83 -2.01 -3.94 -3.59
CA ALA A 83 -2.70 -5.18 -3.96
C ALA A 83 -2.07 -6.40 -3.27
N HIS A 84 -0.75 -6.48 -3.23
CA HIS A 84 -0.01 -7.49 -2.46
C HIS A 84 -0.33 -7.41 -0.97
N GLY A 85 -0.33 -6.21 -0.40
CA GLY A 85 -0.68 -6.01 1.01
C GLY A 85 -2.08 -6.51 1.35
N LEU A 86 -3.06 -6.25 0.50
CA LEU A 86 -4.45 -6.71 0.68
C LEU A 86 -4.56 -8.23 0.56
N SER A 87 -3.86 -8.83 -0.41
CA SER A 87 -3.85 -10.29 -0.62
C SER A 87 -3.25 -11.04 0.57
N HIS A 88 -2.14 -10.51 1.13
CA HIS A 88 -1.49 -11.08 2.31
C HIS A 88 -2.29 -10.86 3.60
N GLN A 89 -3.00 -9.73 3.72
CA GLN A 89 -3.85 -9.45 4.89
C GLN A 89 -5.07 -10.38 4.94
N ALA A 90 -5.63 -10.77 3.80
CA ALA A 90 -6.72 -11.74 3.72
C ALA A 90 -6.31 -13.16 4.15
N GLN A 91 -5.01 -13.49 4.05
CA GLN A 91 -4.43 -14.77 4.46
C GLN A 91 -3.93 -14.81 5.90
N GLN A 92 -3.86 -13.67 6.60
CA GLN A 92 -3.64 -13.72 8.04
C GLN A 92 -4.97 -14.16 8.69
N PRO A 93 -5.03 -15.32 9.36
CA PRO A 93 -6.10 -15.51 10.32
C PRO A 93 -6.02 -14.30 11.26
N SER A 94 -7.14 -13.61 11.44
CA SER A 94 -7.35 -12.66 12.53
C SER A 94 -6.49 -13.07 13.72
N PRO A 95 -5.67 -12.20 14.33
CA PRO A 95 -4.98 -12.58 15.55
C PRO A 95 -6.08 -12.99 16.54
N THR A 96 -6.24 -14.30 16.70
CA THR A 96 -7.05 -14.89 17.76
C THR A 96 -6.51 -14.24 19.02
N PRO A 97 -7.31 -13.49 19.79
CA PRO A 97 -6.83 -13.01 21.08
C PRO A 97 -6.43 -14.24 21.87
N GLU A 98 -5.13 -14.36 22.13
CA GLU A 98 -4.56 -15.42 22.94
C GLU A 98 -5.34 -15.43 24.28
N PRO A 99 -5.98 -16.55 24.66
CA PRO A 99 -6.72 -16.57 25.91
C PRO A 99 -5.71 -16.50 27.06
N LEU A 100 -5.70 -15.34 27.72
CA LEU A 100 -5.07 -15.12 29.02
C LEU A 100 -5.33 -16.32 29.94
N PRO A 101 -4.31 -16.95 30.56
CA PRO A 101 -4.56 -17.83 31.68
C PRO A 101 -5.18 -17.00 32.80
N SER A 102 -6.40 -17.38 33.13
CA SER A 102 -7.29 -16.80 34.14
C SER A 102 -6.57 -16.49 35.45
N VAL A 103 -6.44 -15.21 35.79
CA VAL A 103 -6.43 -14.77 37.18
C VAL A 103 -7.45 -13.65 37.34
N GLN A 104 -8.36 -13.89 38.27
CA GLN A 104 -9.64 -13.23 38.45
C GLN A 104 -9.53 -11.73 38.79
N ALA A 105 -10.36 -10.95 38.07
CA ALA A 105 -11.12 -9.76 38.47
C ALA A 105 -10.67 -8.94 39.70
N ALA A 106 -10.45 -7.63 39.50
CA ALA A 106 -11.17 -6.56 40.22
C ALA A 106 -10.87 -5.15 39.67
N LEU A 107 -11.96 -4.47 39.26
CA LEU A 107 -12.21 -3.01 39.16
C LEU A 107 -11.38 -2.10 38.19
N ILE A 108 -12.07 -1.70 37.10
CA ILE A 108 -12.09 -0.42 36.33
C ILE A 108 -11.59 0.85 37.10
N PRO A 109 -11.15 1.99 36.47
CA PRO A 109 -11.38 2.43 35.07
C PRO A 109 -10.23 3.21 34.31
N GLN A 110 -10.20 3.06 32.97
CA GLN A 110 -10.08 4.11 31.92
C GLN A 110 -8.86 5.07 31.79
N ALA A 111 -8.49 5.28 30.51
CA ALA A 111 -7.70 6.35 29.86
C ALA A 111 -6.16 6.23 29.82
N SER A 112 -5.57 5.72 28.73
CA SER A 112 -5.08 6.47 27.53
C SER A 112 -3.58 6.89 27.68
N PRO A 113 -2.88 7.39 26.65
CA PRO A 113 -1.96 6.60 25.80
C PRO A 113 -0.57 7.24 25.72
N THR A 114 0.53 6.61 26.14
CA THR A 114 1.85 7.28 26.02
C THR A 114 3.02 6.33 25.85
N SER A 115 3.09 5.68 24.67
CA SER A 115 4.31 5.01 24.19
C SER A 115 5.15 5.98 23.34
N TRP A 116 5.56 7.10 23.92
CA TRP A 116 6.51 8.07 23.31
C TRP A 116 7.58 8.54 24.29
N MET A 117 7.59 8.05 25.54
CA MET A 117 8.50 8.53 26.58
C MET A 117 9.76 7.66 26.77
N GLU A 118 9.94 6.60 25.98
CA GLU A 118 11.05 5.64 26.16
C GLU A 118 12.26 5.91 25.24
N ASN A 119 12.29 7.04 24.53
CA ASN A 119 13.43 7.38 23.68
C ASN A 119 13.76 8.88 23.68
N LEU A 120 13.87 9.46 24.88
CA LEU A 120 14.58 10.73 25.03
C LEU A 120 16.05 10.45 25.34
N PRO A 121 17.01 11.05 24.60
CA PRO A 121 18.41 10.99 24.98
C PRO A 121 18.58 11.62 26.37
N PRO A 122 19.51 11.13 27.21
CA PRO A 122 19.72 11.67 28.54
C PRO A 122 20.06 13.16 28.44
N LYS A 123 19.19 14.02 28.96
CA LYS A 123 19.52 15.43 29.11
C LYS A 123 20.48 15.54 30.29
N LEU A 124 21.66 16.13 30.04
CA LEU A 124 22.61 16.58 31.06
C LEU A 124 21.84 17.29 32.20
N SER A 125 21.83 16.70 33.40
CA SER A 125 21.28 17.34 34.59
C SER A 125 22.04 18.64 34.88
N SER A 126 21.31 19.72 35.17
CA SER A 126 21.85 21.05 35.46
C SER A 126 22.64 21.15 36.78
N GLU A 127 22.92 20.04 37.45
CA GLU A 127 23.65 19.98 38.73
C GLU A 127 25.17 20.10 38.60
N ALA A 128 25.68 20.49 37.43
CA ALA A 128 27.06 20.94 37.24
C ALA A 128 27.19 22.47 37.06
N VAL A 129 26.10 23.25 37.22
CA VAL A 129 26.10 24.70 36.98
C VAL A 129 25.83 25.52 38.26
N GLN A 130 25.87 24.91 39.45
CA GLN A 130 25.69 25.65 40.70
C GLN A 130 26.73 25.26 41.75
N ASP A 131 28.00 25.42 41.39
CA ASP A 131 29.08 25.65 42.36
C ASP A 131 29.98 26.75 41.79
N LEU A 132 29.49 27.99 41.88
CA LEU A 132 30.24 29.24 41.80
C LEU A 132 29.56 30.29 42.68
#